data_AF-A0A0M9A1S4-F1
#
_entry.id   AF-A0A0M9A1S4-F1
#
_cell.length_a   1.000
_cell.length_b   1.000
_cell.length_c   1.000
_cell.angle_alpha   90.00
_cell.angle_beta   90.00
_cell.angle_gamma   90.00
#
_symmetry.space_group_name_H-M   'P 1'
#
loop_
_entity.id
_entity.type
_entity.pdbx_description
1 polymer ?
#
loop_
_entity_poly.entity_id
_entity_poly.type
_entity_poly.pdbx_seq_one_letter_code
_entity_poly.pdbx_strand_id
1 'polypeptide(L)' 'MTHCHPSDGNENLLRTAVFDELRQLDKEIRNTKATYEGEEFTYSQICAKWLDTCFNNDILDLHHVIE' A
#
# COMPACT_ATOMS: atom_id res chain seq x y z
N MET A 1 -8.21 2.53 -7.71
CA MET A 1 -7.00 3.38 -7.79
C MET A 1 -7.18 4.48 -6.77
N THR A 2 -6.43 4.43 -5.68
CA THR A 2 -6.43 5.46 -4.64
C THR A 2 -5.75 6.71 -5.22
N HIS A 3 -6.43 7.85 -5.24
CA HIS A 3 -5.82 9.13 -5.65
C HIS A 3 -4.91 9.61 -4.51
N CYS A 4 -3.61 9.39 -4.65
CA CYS A 4 -2.60 9.99 -3.77
C CYS A 4 -2.28 11.41 -4.27
N HIS A 5 -2.49 12.42 -3.43
CA HIS A 5 -2.13 13.81 -3.70
C HIS A 5 -1.11 14.27 -2.65
N PRO A 6 -0.03 14.96 -3.04
CA PRO A 6 0.97 15.47 -2.11
C PRO A 6 0.34 16.50 -1.16
N SER A 7 0.48 16.30 0.15
CA SER A 7 -0.07 17.23 1.15
C SER A 7 0.77 18.49 1.33
N ASP A 8 1.98 18.52 0.76
CA ASP A 8 3.01 19.54 0.98
C ASP A 8 3.04 20.65 -0.09
N GLY A 9 2.06 20.66 -1.01
CA GLY A 9 1.95 21.65 -2.07
C GLY A 9 2.95 21.48 -3.22
N ASN A 10 3.76 20.42 -3.21
CA ASN A 10 4.64 20.08 -4.33
C ASN A 10 4.00 18.95 -5.16
N GLU A 11 3.64 19.25 -6.40
CA GLU A 11 2.88 18.35 -7.28
C GLU A 11 3.67 17.10 -7.71
N ASN A 12 4.99 17.06 -7.51
CA ASN A 12 5.78 15.88 -7.83
C ASN A 12 5.46 14.74 -6.85
N LEU A 13 5.01 13.59 -7.35
CA LEU A 13 4.77 12.39 -6.54
C LEU A 13 6.00 11.46 -6.47
N LEU A 14 6.96 11.63 -7.38
CA LEU A 14 8.19 10.83 -7.44
C LEU A 14 9.26 11.43 -6.52
N ARG A 15 9.03 11.32 -5.20
CA ARG A 15 9.92 11.85 -4.16
C ARG A 15 9.95 10.89 -2.97
N THR A 16 11.08 10.85 -2.28
CA THR A 16 11.30 9.99 -1.11
C THR A 16 10.22 10.16 -0.04
N ALA A 17 9.84 11.40 0.28
CA ALA A 17 8.79 11.69 1.26
C ALA A 17 7.43 11.03 0.92
N VAL A 18 7.01 11.10 -0.35
CA VAL A 18 5.76 10.47 -0.80
C VAL A 18 5.86 8.96 -0.74
N PHE A 19 7.01 8.39 -1.10
CA PHE A 19 7.22 6.95 -1.06
C PHE A 19 7.28 6.38 0.37
N ASP A 20 7.82 7.15 1.31
CA ASP A 20 7.80 6.80 2.72
C ASP A 20 6.36 6.79 3.26
N GLU A 21 5.53 7.76 2.87
CA GLU A 21 4.09 7.76 3.18
C GLU A 21 3.37 6.55 2.57
N LEU A 22 3.66 6.21 1.30
CA LEU A 22 3.08 5.04 0.64
C LEU A 22 3.47 3.72 1.34
N ARG A 23 4.70 3.59 1.82
CA ARG A 23 5.15 2.42 2.60
C ARG A 23 4.44 2.30 3.93
N GLN A 24 4.25 3.43 4.62
CA GLN A 24 3.49 3.45 5.85
C GLN A 24 2.04 3.04 5.59
N LEU A 25 1.41 3.58 4.56
CA LEU A 25 0.04 3.22 4.17
C LEU A 25 -0.11 1.74 3.81
N ASP A 26 0.81 1.17 3.02
CA ASP A 26 0.79 -0.25 2.66
C ASP A 26 0.91 -1.15 3.91
N LYS A 27 1.76 -0.77 4.86
CA LYS A 27 1.89 -1.48 6.15
C LYS A 27 0.58 -1.46 6.94
N GLU A 28 -0.10 -0.32 7.04
CA GLU A 28 -1.39 -0.24 7.74
C GLU A 28 -2.47 -1.08 7.04
N ILE A 29 -2.54 -1.02 5.71
CA ILE A 29 -3.48 -1.83 4.92
C ILE A 29 -3.25 -3.32 5.15
N ARG A 30 -1.99 -3.79 5.14
CA ARG A 30 -1.66 -5.21 5.34
C ARG A 30 -1.97 -5.71 6.75
N ASN A 31 -1.94 -4.84 7.75
CA ASN A 31 -2.29 -5.17 9.13
C ASN A 31 -3.78 -5.00 9.43
N THR A 32 -4.55 -4.44 8.50
CA THR A 32 -5.98 -4.23 8.68
C THR A 32 -6.74 -5.55 8.69
N LYS A 33 -7.81 -5.58 9.49
CA LYS A 33 -8.76 -6.68 9.57
C LYS A 33 -10.17 -6.16 9.32
N ALA A 34 -11.01 -7.00 8.74
CA ALA A 34 -12.42 -6.71 8.49
C ALA A 34 -13.29 -7.75 9.19
N THR A 35 -14.39 -7.31 9.79
CA THR A 35 -15.40 -8.22 10.34
C THR A 35 -16.59 -8.29 9.39
N TYR A 36 -16.98 -9.49 8.97
CA TYR A 36 -18.16 -9.73 8.15
C TYR A 36 -18.89 -10.98 8.65
N GLU A 37 -20.20 -10.86 8.89
CA GLU A 37 -21.04 -11.96 9.42
C GLU A 37 -20.50 -12.64 10.71
N GLY A 38 -19.78 -11.88 11.54
CA GLY A 38 -19.18 -12.38 12.79
C GLY A 38 -17.83 -13.08 12.62
N GLU A 39 -17.33 -13.19 11.39
CA GLU A 39 -15.99 -13.70 11.08
C GLU A 39 -14.99 -12.55 10.87
N GLU A 40 -13.75 -12.74 11.30
CA GLU A 40 -12.65 -11.79 11.11
C GLU A 40 -11.76 -12.22 9.94
N PHE A 41 -11.57 -11.32 8.98
CA PHE A 41 -10.76 -11.50 7.79
C PHE A 41 -9.53 -10.61 7.84
N THR A 42 -8.36 -11.20 7.69
CA THR A 42 -7.09 -10.49 7.53
C THR A 42 -6.84 -10.16 6.06
N TYR A 43 -6.03 -9.14 5.78
CA TYR A 43 -5.60 -8.81 4.42
C TYR A 43 -5.05 -10.01 3.65
N SER A 44 -4.25 -10.86 4.30
CA SER A 44 -3.64 -12.05 3.67
C SER A 44 -4.66 -13.09 3.17
N GLN A 45 -5.88 -13.09 3.70
CA GLN A 45 -6.94 -13.99 3.28
C GLN A 45 -7.68 -13.46 2.05
N ILE A 46 -7.81 -12.13 1.92
CA ILE A 46 -8.70 -11.47 0.96
C ILE A 46 -7.98 -10.73 -0.17
N CYS A 47 -6.66 -10.57 -0.09
CA CYS A 47 -5.86 -9.92 -1.13
C CYS A 47 -5.98 -10.63 -2.50
N ALA A 48 -5.69 -9.90 -3.58
CA ALA A 48 -5.48 -10.52 -4.89
C ALA A 48 -4.21 -11.40 -4.84
N LYS A 49 -4.31 -12.66 -5.27
CA LYS A 49 -3.23 -13.66 -5.16
C LYS A 49 -2.76 -14.20 -6.49
N TRP A 50 -1.48 -14.55 -6.56
CA TRP A 50 -0.88 -15.39 -7.59
C TRP A 50 0.00 -16.45 -6.91
N LEU A 51 -0.19 -17.73 -7.25
CA LEU A 51 0.47 -18.87 -6.60
C LEU A 51 0.46 -18.76 -5.06
N ASP A 52 -0.74 -18.52 -4.50
CA ASP A 52 -1.01 -18.37 -3.06
C ASP A 52 -0.35 -17.16 -2.36
N THR A 53 0.33 -16.29 -3.10
CA THR A 53 0.99 -15.10 -2.56
C THR A 53 0.20 -13.84 -2.93
N CYS A 54 -0.01 -12.93 -1.98
CA CYS A 54 -0.60 -11.63 -2.29
C CYS A 54 0.28 -10.85 -3.28
N PHE A 55 -0.32 -10.18 -4.25
CA PHE A 55 0.41 -9.21 -5.07
C PHE A 55 1.04 -8.14 -4.17
N ASN A 56 2.31 -7.84 -4.44
CA ASN A 56 2.98 -6.71 -3.84
C ASN A 56 2.71 -5.46 -4.67
N ASN A 57 2.79 -4.31 -4.01
CA ASN A 57 2.61 -3.05 -4.71
C ASN A 57 3.93 -2.67 -5.37
N ASP A 58 4.05 -2.94 -6.67
CA ASP A 58 5.27 -2.74 -7.46
C ASP A 58 5.79 -1.29 -7.41
N ILE A 59 4.91 -0.32 -7.13
CA ILE A 59 5.36 1.07 -6.94
C ILE A 59 6.35 1.17 -5.78
N LEU A 60 6.18 0.40 -4.70
CA LEU A 60 7.04 0.48 -3.52
C LEU A 60 8.47 0.02 -3.80
N ASP A 61 8.65 -0.80 -4.83
CA ASP A 61 9.96 -1.22 -5.27
C ASP A 61 10.72 -0.05 -5.87
N LEU A 62 10.08 0.93 -6.53
CA LEU A 62 10.78 2.07 -7.15
C LEU A 62 11.51 3.00 -6.17
N HIS A 63 11.35 2.83 -4.86
CA HIS A 63 12.11 3.63 -3.89
C HIS A 63 13.63 3.53 -4.07
N HIS A 64 14.18 2.41 -4.58
CA HIS A 64 15.62 2.29 -4.79
C HIS A 64 16.14 3.08 -6.00
N VAL A 65 15.25 3.57 -6.87
CA VAL A 65 15.62 4.41 -8.02
C VAL A 65 15.29 5.89 -7.82
N ILE A 66 14.64 6.25 -6.72
CA ILE A 66 14.30 7.63 -6.38
C ILE A 66 15.40 8.17 -5.44
N GLU A 67 16.20 9.10 -5.95
CA GLU A 67 17.21 9.87 -5.19
C GLU A 67 16.56 10.93 -4.28
#